data_AF-Q3B081-F1
#
_entry.id   AF-Q3B081-F1
#
_cell.length_a   1.000
_cell.length_b   1.000
_cell.length_c   1.000
_cell.angle_alpha   90.00
_cell.angle_beta   90.00
_cell.angle_gamma   90.00
#
_symmetry.space_group_name_H-M   'P 1'
#
loop_
_entity.id
_entity.type
_entity.pdbx_description
1 polymer ?
#
loop_
_entity_poly.entity_id
_entity_poly.type
_entity_poly.pdbx_seq_one_letter_code
_entity_poly.pdbx_strand_id
1 'polypeptide(L)'
;MLLLSRTDTANLRHENDPQVRCYRSQFSDQMEMMLASDQVEEYLDRHQGWFERCAAPMRVHPIDAQSYDLTLGKFGNFGFEVEPTIALRLLPQHKGIYRIETIPSTPKAQDLREHYDVDFQASMHLIPMQESGDEPNPKGQVGTSVQWDLDLSVWIRLPKVITMLPDNLVQSSGDHLLKQIVRQISRRLTWKVQEDFHASHDLDCPPRRRAAF
;
A
#
# COMPACT_ATOMS: atom_id res chain seq x y z
N MET A 1 -34.99 30.71 4.94
CA MET A 1 -34.89 29.25 4.72
C MET A 1 -33.39 28.93 4.65
N LEU A 2 -32.78 28.67 5.81
CA LEU A 2 -31.34 28.40 5.91
C LEU A 2 -31.10 26.96 5.46
N LEU A 3 -30.49 26.80 4.29
CA LEU A 3 -29.86 25.55 3.89
C LEU A 3 -28.69 25.31 4.86
N LEU A 4 -28.91 24.41 5.82
CA LEU A 4 -27.84 23.86 6.64
C LEU A 4 -26.88 23.15 5.70
N SER A 5 -25.75 23.78 5.43
CA SER A 5 -24.56 23.13 4.88
C SER A 5 -24.29 21.91 5.74
N ARG A 6 -24.53 20.71 5.19
CA ARG A 6 -24.03 19.48 5.78
C ARG A 6 -22.52 19.66 5.91
N THR A 7 -22.04 19.70 7.14
CA THR A 7 -20.62 19.68 7.44
C THR A 7 -20.06 18.41 6.81
N ASP A 8 -19.27 18.59 5.75
CA ASP A 8 -18.32 17.61 5.24
C ASP A 8 -17.51 17.04 6.42
N THR A 9 -17.24 15.74 6.42
CA THR A 9 -16.50 14.92 7.42
C THR A 9 -17.28 14.09 8.45
N ALA A 10 -18.36 13.40 8.04
CA ALA A 10 -18.65 12.09 8.65
C ALA A 10 -17.63 11.08 8.10
N ASN A 11 -16.41 11.11 8.64
CA ASN A 11 -15.40 10.11 8.33
C ASN A 11 -15.48 9.01 9.40
N LEU A 12 -15.58 7.74 9.00
CA LEU A 12 -15.71 6.57 9.88
C LEU A 12 -14.69 6.56 11.03
N ARG A 13 -13.54 7.23 10.85
CA ARG A 13 -12.49 7.44 11.86
C ARG A 13 -12.98 8.03 13.19
N HIS A 14 -14.04 8.82 13.17
CA HIS A 14 -14.54 9.57 14.34
C HIS A 14 -15.96 9.15 14.77
N GLU A 15 -16.51 8.11 14.14
CA GLU A 15 -17.85 7.63 14.47
C GLU A 15 -17.81 6.65 15.65
N ASN A 16 -18.56 6.95 16.70
CA ASN A 16 -18.81 6.03 17.83
C ASN A 16 -19.97 5.06 17.49
N ASP A 17 -19.90 4.42 16.33
CA ASP A 17 -20.91 3.47 15.87
C ASP A 17 -20.42 2.03 16.14
N PRO A 18 -21.19 1.20 16.88
CA PRO A 18 -20.81 -0.19 17.15
C PRO A 18 -20.78 -1.09 15.91
N GLN A 19 -21.20 -0.62 14.74
CA GLN A 19 -20.99 -1.30 13.45
C GLN A 19 -19.62 -0.98 12.85
N VAL A 20 -18.97 0.10 13.26
CA VAL A 20 -17.66 0.49 12.74
C VAL A 20 -16.57 -0.26 13.51
N ARG A 21 -15.66 -0.89 12.78
CA ARG A 21 -14.48 -1.56 13.31
C ARG A 21 -13.23 -0.98 12.65
N CYS A 22 -12.15 -0.92 13.42
CA CYS A 22 -10.84 -0.50 12.94
C CYS A 22 -9.89 -1.70 12.99
N TYR A 23 -9.31 -2.02 11.85
CA TYR A 23 -8.32 -3.08 11.68
C TYR A 23 -6.99 -2.45 11.30
N ARG A 24 -5.89 -2.99 11.82
CA ARG A 24 -4.55 -2.44 11.59
C ARG A 24 -3.57 -3.50 11.15
N SER A 25 -2.66 -3.12 10.25
CA SER A 25 -1.56 -3.97 9.83
C SER A 25 -0.32 -3.12 9.55
N GLN A 26 0.83 -3.69 9.90
CA GLN A 26 2.14 -3.18 9.53
C GLN A 26 2.85 -4.20 8.66
N PHE A 27 3.68 -3.73 7.74
CA PHE A 27 4.45 -4.57 6.86
C PHE A 27 5.77 -3.89 6.49
N SER A 28 6.85 -4.66 6.49
CA SER A 28 8.16 -4.23 6.01
C SER A 28 8.75 -5.30 5.11
N ASP A 29 9.42 -4.90 4.05
CA ASP A 29 10.21 -5.79 3.20
C ASP A 29 11.36 -5.02 2.54
N GLN A 30 12.13 -5.71 1.70
CA GLN A 30 13.14 -5.09 0.87
C GLN A 30 13.17 -5.69 -0.54
N MET A 31 13.67 -4.92 -1.50
CA MET A 31 14.03 -5.39 -2.83
C MET A 31 15.41 -4.88 -3.21
N GLU A 32 16.14 -5.72 -3.94
CA GLU A 32 17.47 -5.40 -4.44
C GLU A 32 17.36 -4.85 -5.85
N MET A 33 17.96 -3.70 -6.13
CA MET A 33 18.01 -3.08 -7.46
C MET A 33 19.47 -2.97 -7.89
N MET A 34 19.87 -3.72 -8.92
CA MET A 34 21.27 -3.91 -9.32
C MET A 34 21.88 -2.74 -10.13
N LEU A 35 21.64 -1.51 -9.68
CA LEU A 35 22.30 -0.28 -10.16
C LEU A 35 22.52 0.69 -8.98
N ALA A 36 23.25 1.77 -9.22
CA ALA A 36 23.45 2.84 -8.25
C ALA A 36 22.14 3.58 -7.92
N SER A 37 22.11 4.26 -6.76
CA SER A 37 20.90 4.90 -6.24
C SER A 37 20.32 5.96 -7.18
N ASP A 38 21.14 6.68 -7.94
CA ASP A 38 20.68 7.67 -8.92
C ASP A 38 19.84 7.03 -10.05
N GLN A 39 20.27 5.89 -10.56
CA GLN A 39 19.51 5.13 -11.57
C GLN A 39 18.23 4.53 -10.99
N VAL A 40 18.27 4.11 -9.72
CA VAL A 40 17.08 3.64 -9.01
C VAL A 40 16.08 4.77 -8.78
N GLU A 41 16.57 5.96 -8.41
CA GLU A 41 15.73 7.15 -8.25
C GLU A 41 15.04 7.51 -9.58
N GLU A 42 15.80 7.54 -10.68
CA GLU A 42 15.27 7.82 -12.02
C GLU A 42 14.13 6.86 -12.42
N TYR A 43 14.27 5.57 -12.07
CA TYR A 43 13.22 4.58 -12.29
C TYR A 43 12.00 4.81 -11.39
N LEU A 44 12.20 4.98 -10.08
CA LEU A 44 11.10 5.14 -9.11
C LEU A 44 10.32 6.43 -9.33
N ASP A 45 10.98 7.51 -9.73
CA ASP A 45 10.35 8.81 -10.06
C ASP A 45 9.42 8.71 -11.28
N ARG A 46 9.65 7.73 -12.17
CA ARG A 46 8.80 7.44 -13.33
C ARG A 46 7.67 6.45 -13.03
N HIS A 47 7.10 6.53 -11.83
CA HIS A 47 6.05 5.63 -11.35
C HIS A 47 4.78 5.58 -12.21
N GLN A 48 4.47 6.62 -12.97
CA GLN A 48 3.38 6.57 -13.97
C GLN A 48 3.54 5.41 -14.96
N GLY A 49 4.78 5.03 -15.29
CA GLY A 49 5.06 3.93 -16.20
C GLY A 49 4.89 2.56 -15.54
N TRP A 50 5.54 2.34 -14.40
CA TRP A 50 5.64 1.01 -13.79
C TRP A 50 4.54 0.68 -12.79
N PHE A 51 3.91 1.67 -12.14
CA PHE A 51 3.00 1.42 -11.02
C PHE A 51 1.78 0.61 -11.44
N GLU A 52 1.10 0.99 -12.52
CA GLU A 52 -0.06 0.26 -13.04
C GLU A 52 0.31 -1.17 -13.46
N ARG A 53 1.44 -1.35 -14.16
CA ARG A 53 1.92 -2.67 -14.61
C ARG A 53 2.23 -3.59 -13.43
N CYS A 54 2.92 -3.06 -12.43
CA CYS A 54 3.35 -3.80 -11.25
C CYS A 54 2.20 -4.13 -10.30
N ALA A 55 1.17 -3.28 -10.24
CA ALA A 55 0.01 -3.45 -9.38
C ALA A 55 -0.94 -4.57 -9.83
N ALA A 56 -0.86 -5.03 -11.08
CA ALA A 56 -1.76 -6.09 -11.59
C ALA A 56 -1.75 -7.34 -10.67
N PRO A 57 -2.93 -7.89 -10.30
CA PRO A 57 -4.25 -7.65 -10.88
C PRO A 57 -5.06 -6.53 -10.23
N MET A 58 -4.49 -5.76 -9.29
CA MET A 58 -5.15 -4.59 -8.75
C MET A 58 -5.42 -3.59 -9.88
N ARG A 59 -6.57 -2.90 -9.82
CA ARG A 59 -6.91 -1.89 -10.82
C ARG A 59 -6.36 -0.55 -10.36
N VAL A 60 -5.55 0.06 -11.21
CA VAL A 60 -4.99 1.39 -10.99
C VAL A 60 -5.67 2.35 -11.96
N HIS A 61 -6.15 3.48 -11.46
CA HIS A 61 -6.65 4.57 -12.28
C HIS A 61 -5.90 5.85 -11.94
N PRO A 62 -5.13 6.44 -12.85
CA PRO A 62 -4.44 7.70 -12.58
C PRO A 62 -5.46 8.83 -12.40
N ILE A 63 -5.31 9.60 -11.33
CA ILE A 63 -6.09 10.81 -11.04
C ILE A 63 -5.36 12.02 -11.63
N ASP A 64 -4.05 12.10 -11.38
CA ASP A 64 -3.13 13.11 -11.89
C ASP A 64 -1.71 12.52 -12.01
N ALA A 65 -0.71 13.37 -12.23
CA ALA A 65 0.68 12.94 -12.41
C ALA A 65 1.31 12.21 -11.20
N GLN A 66 0.75 12.36 -10.00
CA GLN A 66 1.29 11.84 -8.74
C GLN A 66 0.28 10.99 -7.96
N SER A 67 -0.99 10.97 -8.38
CA SER A 67 -2.09 10.41 -7.60
C SER A 67 -2.87 9.35 -8.38
N TYR A 68 -3.33 8.30 -7.68
CA TYR A 68 -3.96 7.12 -8.27
C TYR A 68 -5.11 6.60 -7.39
N ASP A 69 -6.20 6.16 -7.99
CA ASP A 69 -7.15 5.26 -7.35
C ASP A 69 -6.69 3.81 -7.53
N LEU A 70 -6.43 3.11 -6.41
CA LEU A 70 -5.99 1.72 -6.36
C LEU A 70 -7.09 0.83 -5.79
N THR A 71 -7.71 0.00 -6.63
CA THR A 71 -8.69 -1.02 -6.22
C THR A 71 -7.99 -2.36 -5.99
N LEU A 72 -7.99 -2.85 -4.75
CA LEU A 72 -7.21 -4.02 -4.34
C LEU A 72 -7.80 -5.37 -4.80
N GLY A 73 -9.11 -5.42 -5.03
CA GLY A 73 -9.88 -6.64 -5.28
C GLY A 73 -10.83 -6.97 -4.13
N LYS A 74 -11.55 -8.09 -4.26
CA LYS A 74 -12.61 -8.49 -3.32
C LYS A 74 -12.06 -9.27 -2.14
N PHE A 75 -12.43 -8.87 -0.93
CA PHE A 75 -12.05 -9.53 0.32
C PHE A 75 -13.23 -9.60 1.25
N GLY A 76 -13.35 -10.70 1.99
CA GLY A 76 -14.51 -10.89 2.85
C GLY A 76 -14.34 -11.96 3.90
N ASN A 77 -15.22 -11.89 4.90
CA ASN A 77 -15.34 -12.85 5.98
C ASN A 77 -16.78 -12.84 6.51
N PHE A 78 -17.22 -13.93 7.14
CA PHE A 78 -18.59 -14.07 7.68
C PHE A 78 -19.70 -13.77 6.65
N GLY A 79 -19.47 -14.05 5.36
CA GLY A 79 -20.42 -13.78 4.28
C GLY A 79 -20.55 -12.31 3.88
N PHE A 80 -19.70 -11.43 4.40
CA PHE A 80 -19.59 -10.03 4.01
C PHE A 80 -18.32 -9.82 3.19
N GLU A 81 -18.46 -9.17 2.03
CA GLU A 81 -17.38 -8.90 1.08
C GLU A 81 -17.30 -7.41 0.78
N VAL A 82 -16.07 -6.90 0.65
CA VAL A 82 -15.76 -5.54 0.22
C VAL A 82 -14.69 -5.55 -0.86
N GLU A 83 -14.76 -4.57 -1.76
CA GLU A 83 -13.72 -4.29 -2.75
C GLU A 83 -13.17 -2.88 -2.51
N PRO A 84 -12.13 -2.73 -1.65
CA PRO A 84 -11.63 -1.42 -1.31
C PRO A 84 -10.87 -0.79 -2.47
N THR A 85 -11.19 0.49 -2.70
CA THR A 85 -10.44 1.44 -3.52
C THR A 85 -9.85 2.52 -2.63
N ILE A 86 -8.54 2.75 -2.78
CA ILE A 86 -7.76 3.72 -2.00
C ILE A 86 -7.23 4.78 -2.96
N ALA A 87 -7.46 6.05 -2.65
CA ALA A 87 -6.82 7.15 -3.37
C ALA A 87 -5.45 7.42 -2.75
N LEU A 88 -4.39 7.19 -3.52
CA LEU A 88 -3.00 7.32 -3.09
C LEU A 88 -2.34 8.49 -3.80
N ARG A 89 -1.37 9.12 -3.14
CA ARG A 89 -0.40 10.02 -3.75
C ARG A 89 1.00 9.51 -3.48
N LEU A 90 1.76 9.35 -4.56
CA LEU A 90 3.20 9.10 -4.51
C LEU A 90 3.86 10.48 -4.44
N LEU A 91 4.58 10.75 -3.36
CA LEU A 91 5.24 12.03 -3.15
C LEU A 91 6.60 12.05 -3.84
N PRO A 92 7.05 13.21 -4.35
CA PRO A 92 8.42 13.38 -4.80
C PRO A 92 9.41 12.96 -3.71
N GLN A 93 10.49 12.30 -4.10
CA GLN A 93 11.51 11.86 -3.16
C GLN A 93 12.21 13.05 -2.50
N HIS A 94 12.72 12.81 -1.31
CA HIS A 94 13.65 13.73 -0.65
C HIS A 94 14.82 12.97 -0.05
N LYS A 95 15.98 13.07 -0.71
CA LYS A 95 17.25 12.41 -0.33
C LYS A 95 17.12 10.88 -0.29
N GLY A 96 16.59 10.28 -1.35
CA GLY A 96 16.42 8.83 -1.46
C GLY A 96 15.31 8.26 -0.56
N ILE A 97 14.46 9.12 0.00
CA ILE A 97 13.28 8.74 0.78
C ILE A 97 12.02 9.04 -0.03
N TYR A 98 11.29 7.99 -0.37
CA TYR A 98 10.00 8.05 -1.04
C TYR A 98 8.87 7.87 -0.02
N ARG A 99 7.73 8.49 -0.28
CA ARG A 99 6.52 8.32 0.54
C ARG A 99 5.30 8.14 -0.32
N ILE A 100 4.37 7.31 0.16
CA ILE A 100 3.06 7.12 -0.44
C ILE A 100 2.03 7.32 0.66
N GLU A 101 1.10 8.23 0.44
CA GLU A 101 0.08 8.59 1.42
C GLU A 101 -1.32 8.45 0.83
N THR A 102 -2.30 8.18 1.68
CA THR A 102 -3.70 8.31 1.28
C THR A 102 -4.06 9.78 1.14
N ILE A 103 -4.73 10.12 0.04
CA ILE A 103 -5.34 11.43 -0.16
C ILE A 103 -6.86 11.32 -0.08
N PRO A 104 -7.58 12.44 0.12
CA PRO A 104 -9.02 12.43 -0.02
C PRO A 104 -9.43 11.89 -1.40
N SER A 105 -10.11 10.75 -1.40
CA SER A 105 -10.72 10.12 -2.58
C SER A 105 -11.61 11.06 -3.40
N THR A 106 -11.63 10.80 -4.70
CA THR A 106 -12.47 11.50 -5.70
C THR A 106 -13.98 11.25 -5.46
N PRO A 107 -14.89 12.04 -6.05
CA PRO A 107 -16.33 11.92 -5.80
C PRO A 107 -16.92 10.52 -6.06
N LYS A 108 -16.35 9.76 -7.00
CA LYS A 108 -16.80 8.39 -7.31
C LYS A 108 -16.46 7.38 -6.20
N ALA A 109 -15.41 7.64 -5.43
CA ALA A 109 -15.04 6.86 -4.26
C ALA A 109 -15.71 7.38 -2.97
N GLN A 110 -16.40 8.54 -3.04
CA GLN A 110 -17.09 9.12 -1.89
C GLN A 110 -18.30 8.27 -1.46
N ASP A 111 -19.01 7.65 -2.41
CA ASP A 111 -20.08 6.67 -2.13
C ASP A 111 -19.58 5.45 -1.34
N LEU A 112 -18.30 5.11 -1.47
CA LEU A 112 -17.69 3.98 -0.77
C LEU A 112 -17.24 4.33 0.66
N ARG A 113 -17.06 5.63 0.97
CA ARG A 113 -16.66 6.09 2.32
C ARG A 113 -17.73 5.86 3.38
N GLU A 114 -18.98 5.67 2.97
CA GLU A 114 -20.05 5.25 3.88
C GLU A 114 -19.83 3.82 4.41
N HIS A 115 -19.02 3.01 3.70
CA HIS A 115 -18.80 1.60 4.01
C HIS A 115 -17.41 1.30 4.55
N TYR A 116 -16.38 2.01 4.07
CA TYR A 116 -15.03 1.87 4.61
C TYR A 116 -14.21 3.15 4.44
N ASP A 117 -13.21 3.34 5.30
CA ASP A 117 -12.18 4.36 5.16
C ASP A 117 -10.80 3.73 5.37
N VAL A 118 -9.78 4.26 4.69
CA VAL A 118 -8.43 3.71 4.72
C VAL A 118 -7.44 4.82 5.04
N ASP A 119 -6.49 4.52 5.92
CA ASP A 119 -5.28 5.29 6.12
C ASP A 119 -4.09 4.42 5.76
N PHE A 120 -3.53 4.67 4.58
CA PHE A 120 -2.36 4.03 4.01
C PHE A 120 -1.19 5.01 4.06
N GLN A 121 -0.12 4.64 4.76
CA GLN A 121 1.12 5.39 4.87
C GLN A 121 2.29 4.43 4.56
N ALA A 122 3.04 4.69 3.50
CA ALA A 122 4.22 3.89 3.17
C ALA A 122 5.44 4.78 2.93
N SER A 123 6.61 4.23 3.21
CA SER A 123 7.91 4.85 2.93
C SER A 123 8.87 3.87 2.30
N MET A 124 9.72 4.35 1.39
CA MET A 124 10.84 3.58 0.85
C MET A 124 12.14 4.34 1.06
N HIS A 125 13.19 3.62 1.42
CA HIS A 125 14.52 4.14 1.69
C HIS A 125 15.53 3.43 0.78
N LEU A 126 16.26 4.22 -0.01
CA LEU A 126 17.33 3.72 -0.87
C LEU A 126 18.63 3.68 -0.07
N ILE A 127 19.18 2.49 0.10
CA ILE A 127 20.43 2.24 0.82
C ILE A 127 21.41 1.61 -0.15
N PRO A 128 22.54 2.25 -0.49
CA PRO A 128 23.60 1.61 -1.26
C PRO A 128 23.99 0.28 -0.61
N MET A 129 24.12 -0.79 -1.38
CA MET A 129 24.43 -2.13 -0.81
C MET A 129 25.80 -2.19 -0.10
N GLN A 130 26.70 -1.25 -0.38
CA GLN A 130 27.97 -1.13 0.34
C GLN A 130 27.76 -0.63 1.78
N GLU A 131 26.64 0.04 2.05
CA GLU A 131 26.25 0.61 3.33
C GLU A 131 25.20 -0.25 4.05
N SER A 132 24.60 -1.24 3.39
CA SER A 132 23.50 -2.05 3.94
C SER A 132 23.92 -3.07 4.99
N GLY A 133 25.22 -3.26 5.23
CA GLY A 133 25.75 -4.19 6.24
C GLY A 133 25.60 -5.68 5.92
N ASP A 134 25.04 -6.01 4.74
CA ASP A 134 24.99 -7.37 4.21
C ASP A 134 26.38 -7.87 3.79
N GLU A 135 26.54 -9.19 3.59
CA GLU A 135 27.81 -9.74 3.10
C GLU A 135 28.25 -9.02 1.81
N PRO A 136 29.53 -8.63 1.72
CA PRO A 136 30.05 -7.90 0.57
C PRO A 136 29.72 -8.68 -0.69
N ASN A 137 29.05 -8.02 -1.63
CA ASN A 137 28.66 -8.61 -2.89
C ASN A 137 29.89 -9.31 -3.52
N PRO A 138 29.90 -10.65 -3.65
CA PRO A 138 31.11 -11.40 -4.05
C PRO A 138 31.58 -11.04 -5.47
N LYS A 139 30.77 -10.31 -6.24
CA LYS A 139 31.10 -9.80 -7.58
C LYS A 139 31.48 -8.32 -7.63
N GLY A 140 31.47 -7.59 -6.50
CA GLY A 140 31.69 -6.14 -6.48
C GLY A 140 30.65 -5.34 -7.29
N GLN A 141 29.47 -5.94 -7.53
CA GLN A 141 28.41 -5.34 -8.31
C GLN A 141 27.79 -4.19 -7.53
N VAL A 142 27.68 -3.02 -8.18
CA VAL A 142 26.97 -1.85 -7.66
C VAL A 142 25.48 -2.16 -7.59
N GLY A 143 24.84 -1.83 -6.48
CA GLY A 143 23.42 -2.05 -6.26
C GLY A 143 22.89 -1.23 -5.09
N THR A 144 21.58 -1.07 -5.05
CA THR A 144 20.84 -0.35 -4.02
C THR A 144 19.78 -1.28 -3.44
N SER A 145 19.76 -1.41 -2.12
CA SER A 145 18.66 -2.03 -1.39
C SER A 145 17.57 -0.99 -1.17
N VAL A 146 16.36 -1.29 -1.63
CA VAL A 146 15.17 -0.48 -1.36
C VAL A 146 14.42 -1.15 -0.22
N GLN A 147 14.58 -0.60 0.98
CA GLN A 147 13.82 -1.01 2.16
C GLN A 147 12.52 -0.23 2.18
N TRP A 148 11.42 -0.88 2.56
CA TRP A 148 10.14 -0.19 2.64
C TRP A 148 9.26 -0.68 3.77
N ASP A 149 8.43 0.24 4.23
CA ASP A 149 7.50 0.08 5.34
C ASP A 149 6.10 0.53 4.90
N LEU A 150 5.08 -0.09 5.48
CA LEU A 150 3.68 0.23 5.32
C LEU A 150 2.96 0.13 6.66
N ASP A 151 2.37 1.25 7.06
CA ASP A 151 1.35 1.35 8.10
C ASP A 151 -0.03 1.49 7.46
N LEU A 152 -0.92 0.54 7.77
CA LEU A 152 -2.28 0.51 7.24
C LEU A 152 -3.30 0.43 8.37
N SER A 153 -4.24 1.37 8.37
CA SER A 153 -5.47 1.30 9.18
C SER A 153 -6.70 1.32 8.27
N VAL A 154 -7.65 0.42 8.54
CA VAL A 154 -8.90 0.32 7.78
C VAL A 154 -10.07 0.39 8.74
N TRP A 155 -10.95 1.37 8.53
CA TRP A 155 -12.25 1.46 9.19
C TRP A 155 -13.30 0.87 8.27
N ILE A 156 -14.17 0.03 8.80
CA ILE A 156 -15.20 -0.63 8.01
C ILE A 156 -16.49 -0.71 8.81
N ARG A 157 -17.59 -0.37 8.14
CA ARG A 157 -18.94 -0.46 8.67
C ARG A 157 -19.49 -1.86 8.38
N LEU A 158 -19.55 -2.69 9.40
CA LEU A 158 -20.05 -4.06 9.31
C LEU A 158 -21.58 -4.11 9.31
N PRO A 159 -22.21 -5.05 8.60
CA PRO A 159 -23.64 -5.31 8.71
C PRO A 159 -24.07 -5.64 10.15
N LYS A 160 -25.28 -5.24 10.54
CA LYS A 160 -25.84 -5.47 11.89
C LYS A 160 -25.87 -6.93 12.33
N VAL A 161 -25.92 -7.88 11.40
CA VAL A 161 -25.87 -9.30 11.76
C VAL A 161 -24.50 -9.72 12.32
N ILE A 162 -23.41 -9.09 11.85
CA ILE A 162 -22.05 -9.39 12.33
C ILE A 162 -21.85 -8.86 13.75
N THR A 163 -22.54 -7.79 14.15
CA THR A 163 -22.49 -7.27 15.52
C THR A 163 -23.18 -8.19 16.54
N MET A 164 -23.81 -9.29 16.11
CA MET A 164 -24.33 -10.33 17.00
C MET A 164 -23.26 -11.38 17.38
N LEU A 165 -22.11 -11.39 16.68
CA LEU A 165 -20.98 -12.25 17.01
C LEU A 165 -20.16 -11.66 18.16
N PRO A 166 -19.39 -12.47 18.91
CA PRO A 166 -18.50 -11.97 19.94
C PRO A 166 -17.47 -10.97 19.37
N ASP A 167 -17.31 -9.82 20.02
CA ASP A 167 -16.44 -8.74 19.53
C ASP A 167 -15.00 -9.21 19.26
N ASN A 168 -14.43 -10.01 20.16
CA ASN A 168 -13.07 -10.55 19.99
C ASN A 168 -12.92 -11.43 18.75
N LEU A 169 -13.97 -12.17 18.37
CA LEU A 169 -13.96 -13.01 17.17
C LEU A 169 -13.97 -12.13 15.92
N VAL A 170 -14.85 -11.12 15.88
CA VAL A 170 -14.95 -10.17 14.76
C VAL A 170 -13.65 -9.37 14.60
N GLN A 171 -13.06 -8.93 15.71
CA GLN A 171 -11.81 -8.18 15.70
C GLN A 171 -10.63 -9.04 15.21
N SER A 172 -10.37 -10.17 15.88
CA SER A 172 -9.22 -11.02 15.55
C SER A 172 -9.29 -11.59 14.13
N SER A 173 -10.48 -11.94 13.65
CA SER A 173 -10.66 -12.48 12.31
C SER A 173 -10.46 -11.43 11.23
N GLY A 174 -10.90 -10.20 11.45
CA GLY A 174 -10.62 -9.08 10.54
C GLY A 174 -9.15 -8.64 10.54
N ASP A 175 -8.50 -8.58 11.71
CA ASP A 175 -7.07 -8.27 11.80
C ASP A 175 -6.22 -9.34 11.08
N HIS A 176 -6.58 -10.62 11.23
CA HIS A 176 -5.89 -11.70 10.53
C HIS A 176 -6.06 -11.60 9.01
N LEU A 177 -7.29 -11.35 8.54
CA LEU A 177 -7.58 -11.17 7.12
C LEU A 177 -6.79 -9.98 6.57
N LEU A 178 -6.83 -8.82 7.23
CA LEU A 178 -6.09 -7.63 6.79
C LEU A 178 -4.59 -7.92 6.69
N LYS A 179 -4.00 -8.56 7.71
CA LYS A 179 -2.59 -8.94 7.71
C LYS A 179 -2.22 -9.88 6.56
N GLN A 180 -3.10 -10.83 6.22
CA GLN A 180 -2.90 -11.72 5.08
C GLN A 180 -2.95 -10.96 3.75
N ILE A 181 -3.93 -10.08 3.56
CA ILE A 181 -4.08 -9.25 2.36
C ILE A 181 -2.85 -8.39 2.16
N VAL A 182 -2.47 -7.62 3.19
CA VAL A 182 -1.29 -6.75 3.16
C VAL A 182 -0.06 -7.57 2.80
N ARG A 183 0.21 -8.66 3.51
CA ARG A 183 1.38 -9.51 3.24
C ARG A 183 1.39 -10.06 1.81
N GLN A 184 0.25 -10.47 1.28
CA GLN A 184 0.16 -11.03 -0.07
C GLN A 184 0.39 -9.95 -1.14
N ILE A 185 -0.32 -8.84 -1.04
CA ILE A 185 -0.27 -7.74 -2.02
C ILE A 185 1.11 -7.08 -1.98
N SER A 186 1.57 -6.69 -0.79
CA SER A 186 2.85 -6.01 -0.60
C SER A 186 4.01 -6.81 -1.19
N ARG A 187 4.10 -8.11 -0.88
CA ARG A 187 5.15 -8.99 -1.43
C ARG A 187 5.09 -9.13 -2.94
N ARG A 188 3.87 -9.25 -3.47
CA ARG A 188 3.68 -9.34 -4.93
C ARG A 188 4.16 -8.05 -5.60
N LEU A 189 3.79 -6.89 -5.04
CA LEU A 189 4.17 -5.59 -5.59
C LEU A 189 5.69 -5.39 -5.50
N THR A 190 6.32 -5.65 -4.35
CA THR A 190 7.78 -5.60 -4.17
C THR A 190 8.49 -6.41 -5.26
N TRP A 191 8.05 -7.65 -5.46
CA TRP A 191 8.65 -8.51 -6.48
C TRP A 191 8.41 -8.02 -7.90
N LYS A 192 7.21 -7.52 -8.20
CA LYS A 192 6.87 -7.02 -9.54
C LYS A 192 7.67 -5.77 -9.90
N VAL A 193 7.85 -4.87 -8.95
CA VAL A 193 8.68 -3.67 -9.12
C VAL A 193 10.14 -4.07 -9.32
N GLN A 194 10.64 -5.06 -8.57
CA GLN A 194 11.98 -5.60 -8.76
C GLN A 194 12.15 -6.23 -10.16
N GLU A 195 11.22 -7.07 -10.60
CA GLU A 195 11.25 -7.68 -11.95
C GLU A 195 11.22 -6.61 -13.05
N ASP A 196 10.31 -5.64 -12.97
CA ASP A 196 10.16 -4.57 -13.97
C ASP A 196 11.42 -3.68 -14.02
N PHE A 197 12.01 -3.37 -12.86
CA PHE A 197 13.28 -2.64 -12.80
C PHE A 197 14.39 -3.36 -13.56
N HIS A 198 14.64 -4.65 -13.27
CA HIS A 198 15.74 -5.38 -13.93
C HIS A 198 15.45 -5.59 -15.42
N ALA A 199 14.21 -5.92 -15.79
CA ALA A 199 13.82 -6.09 -17.19
C ALA A 199 13.97 -4.80 -18.01
N SER A 200 13.61 -3.64 -17.43
CA SER A 200 13.74 -2.34 -18.11
C SER A 200 15.20 -1.89 -18.31
N HIS A 201 16.14 -2.51 -17.59
CA HIS A 201 17.58 -2.24 -17.69
C HIS A 201 18.39 -3.39 -18.32
N ASP A 202 17.72 -4.43 -18.85
CA ASP A 202 18.36 -5.63 -19.41
C ASP A 202 19.32 -6.33 -18.41
N LEU A 203 18.90 -6.40 -17.15
CA LEU A 203 19.64 -7.03 -16.05
C LEU A 203 18.98 -8.33 -15.59
N ASP A 204 19.79 -9.23 -15.05
CA ASP A 204 19.30 -10.40 -14.35
C ASP A 204 18.65 -9.98 -13.01
N CYS A 205 17.39 -10.35 -12.81
CA CYS A 205 16.69 -10.09 -11.56
C CYS A 205 17.19 -11.01 -10.45
N PRO A 206 17.68 -10.49 -9.30
CA PRO A 206 18.13 -11.33 -8.20
C PRO A 206 16.96 -12.12 -7.60
N PRO A 207 17.25 -13.26 -6.92
CA PRO A 207 16.21 -14.08 -6.32
C PRO A 207 15.48 -13.31 -5.21
N ARG A 208 14.23 -13.71 -4.95
CA ARG A 208 13.42 -13.16 -3.86
C ARG A 208 14.12 -13.33 -2.52
N ARG A 209 14.55 -12.23 -1.93
CA ARG A 209 14.95 -12.17 -0.53
C ARG A 209 13.78 -11.63 0.29
N ARG A 210 13.75 -12.01 1.56
CA ARG A 210 12.83 -11.43 2.53
C ARG A 210 13.64 -10.50 3.41
N ALA A 211 13.05 -9.40 3.83
CA ALA A 211 13.51 -8.70 5.02
C ALA A 211 13.67 -9.68 6.18
N ALA A 212 14.82 -9.60 6.87
CA ALA A 212 15.11 -10.41 8.06
C ALA A 212 14.70 -9.71 9.37
N PHE A 213 14.02 -8.56 9.27
CA PHE A 213 13.65 -7.69 10.39
C PHE A 213 12.61 -8.34 11.32
#